data_AF-A0A399ZGM0-F1
#
_entry.id   AF-A0A399ZGM0-F1
#
_cell.length_a   1.000
_cell.length_b   1.000
_cell.length_c   1.000
_cell.angle_alpha   90.00
_cell.angle_beta   90.00
_cell.angle_gamma   90.00
#
_symmetry.space_group_name_H-M   'P 1'
#
loop_
_entity.id
_entity.type
_entity.pdbx_description
1 polymer ?
#
loop_
_entity_poly.entity_id
_entity_poly.type
_entity_poly.pdbx_seq_one_letter_code
_entity_poly.pdbx_strand_id
1 'polypeptide(L)'
;GEWRYFVNARKPVVTARFDNLANDKLRETYSGNNNTDIPGRLLISEGERSTRDPIAQAAHDGAGKVYDYYFNTFKRDSIDGQGGKMVSTVHFGSDIEDADNAAWIGEYQQMIYGDGGQIFKPLPYGLDVVGHEFTHGVIGATAGLEYKGQSGALNESYADVFGALIDRGNWTIGETVIKSPPFPRPYLRSLEDPNAKGAFNPKKPLAGVGQPAHVSEYANLPINRKSDNGGVHINSGIPNKAAYLIAQAIGPEKAEQVFYRALTQYLTPSSQFKDNALALVQAYKDLYGNDVKLVQSGLTGVGLNVSGSGGSNVPAPPPTQNPSNNNAPPPPSQNAPQGCTNLIVNGTFETDEGWGDISGDRTQLIDTELPHTGKRSAWLGGQDQEAVNYIYQDLQIPANATNVKLEYFRFLHEETSGLSGLFANDANFGAVIADTNGKIIGAVEKLASSQADDAWRSKQADLTQFAGKTIRLAFTSENPRGNISSMFVDDVALTVCTTGSGPAAPQTSAGSVYVQGNIVNSDTRRGIQGAQVFIMKPGLSASDAAADDQVTRSEIIASAVTDAAGLYQTDVALPVGRAYSVIIIASGFRPIVADDGIEIPANAENPFPVNASMRKSR
;
A
#
# COMPACT_ATOMS: atom_id res chain seq x y z
N GLY A 1 36.59 13.37 -8.08
CA GLY A 1 35.80 12.91 -9.23
C GLY A 1 36.32 13.52 -10.51
N GLU A 2 36.23 12.77 -11.61
CA GLU A 2 36.27 13.34 -12.96
C GLU A 2 34.85 13.76 -13.33
N TRP A 3 34.64 15.06 -13.48
CA TRP A 3 33.37 15.61 -13.92
C TRP A 3 33.37 15.80 -15.43
N ARG A 4 32.36 15.25 -16.13
CA ARG A 4 32.06 15.64 -17.51
C ARG A 4 31.00 16.71 -17.52
N TYR A 5 31.43 17.92 -17.89
CA TYR A 5 30.54 19.01 -18.21
C TYR A 5 30.25 19.01 -19.70
N PHE A 6 28.98 18.91 -20.07
CA PHE A 6 28.54 19.21 -21.41
C PHE A 6 28.13 20.68 -21.43
N VAL A 7 28.84 21.46 -22.25
CA VAL A 7 28.62 22.89 -22.38
C VAL A 7 28.04 23.19 -23.75
N ASN A 8 27.04 24.07 -23.79
CA ASN A 8 26.49 24.52 -25.06
C ASN A 8 27.56 25.36 -25.79
N ALA A 9 27.99 24.92 -26.98
CA ALA A 9 29.05 25.62 -27.72
C ALA A 9 28.68 27.05 -28.17
N ARG A 10 27.40 27.45 -28.10
CA ARG A 10 26.89 28.76 -28.52
C ARG A 10 26.40 29.65 -27.37
N LYS A 11 26.24 29.11 -26.15
CA LYS A 11 25.75 29.84 -24.98
C LYS A 11 26.56 29.42 -23.75
N PRO A 12 27.00 30.33 -22.87
CA PRO A 12 27.81 29.99 -21.68
C PRO A 12 26.96 29.34 -20.58
N VAL A 13 26.35 28.20 -20.90
CA VAL A 13 25.47 27.43 -20.01
C VAL A 13 25.90 25.96 -20.08
N VAL A 14 26.10 25.37 -18.91
CA VAL A 14 26.30 23.92 -18.77
C VAL A 14 24.96 23.25 -19.02
N THR A 15 24.89 22.41 -20.07
CA THR A 15 23.66 21.72 -20.46
C THR A 15 23.47 20.40 -19.75
N ALA A 16 24.57 19.76 -19.33
CA ALA A 16 24.53 18.58 -18.48
C ALA A 16 25.82 18.44 -17.68
N ARG A 17 25.71 17.84 -16.50
CA ARG A 17 26.83 17.48 -15.64
C ARG A 17 26.71 15.99 -15.37
N PHE A 18 27.75 15.24 -15.65
CA PHE A 18 27.84 13.84 -15.27
C PHE A 18 29.06 13.68 -14.39
N ASP A 19 28.85 13.18 -13.18
CA ASP A 19 29.94 12.62 -12.39
C ASP A 19 30.22 11.20 -12.90
N ASN A 20 31.49 10.89 -13.20
CA ASN A 20 31.90 9.53 -13.57
C ASN A 20 32.38 8.71 -12.37
N LEU A 21 32.05 9.10 -11.14
CA LEU A 21 32.26 8.26 -9.98
C LEU A 21 31.20 7.15 -9.94
N ALA A 22 31.53 5.99 -10.52
CA ALA A 22 30.96 4.75 -10.02
C ALA A 22 31.35 4.64 -8.53
N ASN A 23 30.36 4.52 -7.64
CA ASN A 23 30.45 4.44 -6.17
C ASN A 23 30.36 5.76 -5.37
N ASP A 24 29.74 6.82 -5.89
CA ASP A 24 29.54 8.03 -5.06
C ASP A 24 28.36 7.86 -4.08
N LYS A 25 28.55 8.28 -2.84
CA LYS A 25 27.52 8.22 -1.79
C LYS A 25 26.40 9.19 -2.16
N LEU A 26 25.24 8.73 -2.58
CA LEU A 26 24.16 9.65 -2.94
C LEU A 26 23.37 10.09 -1.70
N ARG A 27 23.96 10.93 -0.83
CA ARG A 27 23.29 11.42 0.39
C ARG A 27 22.56 12.72 0.14
N GLU A 28 21.33 12.81 0.64
CA GLU A 28 20.58 14.06 0.73
C GLU A 28 19.95 14.18 2.10
N THR A 29 20.15 15.33 2.74
CA THR A 29 19.58 15.64 4.05
C THR A 29 18.65 16.82 3.94
N TYR A 30 17.42 16.62 4.38
CA TYR A 30 16.32 17.56 4.35
C TYR A 30 15.91 17.97 5.77
N SER A 31 15.10 19.02 5.87
CA SER A 31 14.43 19.44 7.09
C SER A 31 12.93 19.31 6.93
N GLY A 32 12.29 18.64 7.90
CA GLY A 32 10.84 18.66 8.09
C GLY A 32 10.31 19.97 8.67
N ASN A 33 11.19 20.90 9.07
CA ASN A 33 10.86 22.22 9.64
C ASN A 33 9.90 22.14 10.83
N ASN A 34 10.11 21.17 11.73
CA ASN A 34 9.21 20.85 12.86
C ASN A 34 7.78 20.59 12.40
N ASN A 35 7.66 19.89 11.27
CA ASN A 35 6.41 19.37 10.75
C ASN A 35 6.60 17.91 10.37
N THR A 36 5.52 17.34 9.86
CA THR A 36 5.39 15.94 9.53
C THR A 36 5.49 15.64 8.02
N ASP A 37 5.66 16.67 7.19
CA ASP A 37 5.87 16.51 5.76
C ASP A 37 7.29 16.00 5.47
N ILE A 38 7.40 14.97 4.63
CA ILE A 38 8.67 14.40 4.17
C ILE A 38 8.77 14.42 2.63
N PRO A 39 9.98 14.54 2.03
CA PRO A 39 11.25 14.77 2.71
C PRO A 39 11.39 16.20 3.26
N GLY A 40 10.53 17.13 2.85
CA GLY A 40 10.60 18.53 3.29
C GLY A 40 11.61 19.36 2.49
N ARG A 41 12.32 20.29 3.14
CA ARG A 41 13.25 21.22 2.47
C ARG A 41 14.68 20.69 2.47
N LEU A 42 15.29 20.54 1.30
CA LEU A 42 16.69 20.12 1.16
C LEU A 42 17.64 21.10 1.89
N LEU A 43 18.53 20.54 2.72
CA LEU A 43 19.53 21.28 3.49
C LEU A 43 20.96 20.98 3.03
N ILE A 44 21.27 19.71 2.74
CA ILE A 44 22.62 19.23 2.40
C ILE A 44 22.51 18.21 1.29
N SER A 45 23.14 18.46 0.14
CA SER A 45 23.38 17.45 -0.89
C SER A 45 24.76 16.82 -0.74
N GLU A 46 25.00 15.69 -1.41
CA GLU A 46 26.31 15.04 -1.42
C GLU A 46 27.44 16.03 -1.77
N GLY A 47 28.54 15.93 -1.02
CA GLY A 47 29.70 16.82 -1.15
C GLY A 47 29.53 18.20 -0.48
N GLU A 48 28.34 18.54 0.01
CA GLU A 48 28.08 19.78 0.74
C GLU A 48 28.20 19.59 2.26
N ARG A 49 28.21 20.72 2.99
CA ARG A 49 28.17 20.76 4.45
C ARG A 49 27.27 21.88 4.93
N SER A 50 26.51 21.62 6.00
CA SER A 50 25.82 22.67 6.74
C SER A 50 26.68 23.15 7.90
N THR A 51 27.04 24.43 7.90
CA THR A 51 27.71 25.08 9.04
C THR A 51 26.73 25.71 10.04
N ARG A 52 25.43 25.72 9.71
CA ARG A 52 24.39 26.40 10.48
C ARG A 52 23.42 25.45 11.19
N ASP A 53 23.43 24.19 10.78
CA ASP A 53 22.54 23.15 11.31
C ASP A 53 23.35 21.91 11.66
N PRO A 54 23.76 21.77 12.94
CA PRO A 54 24.53 20.63 13.39
C PRO A 54 23.74 19.32 13.40
N ILE A 55 22.40 19.37 13.47
CA ILE A 55 21.54 18.18 13.47
C ILE A 55 21.51 17.58 12.06
N ALA A 56 21.25 18.42 11.05
CA ALA A 56 21.36 18.02 9.65
C ALA A 56 22.76 17.49 9.30
N GLN A 57 23.80 18.18 9.77
CA GLN A 57 25.19 17.73 9.52
C GLN A 57 25.47 16.37 10.15
N ALA A 58 24.97 16.11 11.37
CA ALA A 58 25.13 14.82 12.03
C ALA A 58 24.42 13.68 11.28
N ALA A 59 23.18 13.91 10.81
CA ALA A 59 22.46 12.92 10.00
C ALA A 59 23.22 12.62 8.69
N HIS A 60 23.69 13.66 8.00
CA HIS A 60 24.42 13.54 6.74
C HIS A 60 25.75 12.79 6.89
N ASP A 61 26.53 13.12 7.92
CA ASP A 61 27.81 12.45 8.22
C ASP A 61 27.58 11.02 8.73
N GLY A 62 26.55 10.80 9.55
CA GLY A 62 26.13 9.49 10.05
C GLY A 62 25.77 8.53 8.92
N ALA A 63 24.88 8.94 8.02
CA ALA A 63 24.50 8.15 6.83
C ALA A 63 25.73 7.77 5.99
N GLY A 64 26.70 8.69 5.86
CA GLY A 64 27.94 8.43 5.14
C GLY A 64 28.85 7.39 5.80
N LYS A 65 28.90 7.35 7.13
CA LYS A 65 29.66 6.34 7.89
C LYS A 65 28.97 4.97 7.83
N VAL A 66 27.65 4.95 7.93
CA VAL A 66 26.87 3.71 7.82
C VAL A 66 27.02 3.10 6.43
N TYR A 67 26.91 3.92 5.37
CA TYR A 67 27.20 3.48 4.01
C TYR A 67 28.60 2.86 3.89
N ASP A 68 29.63 3.54 4.41
CA ASP A 68 31.00 3.04 4.36
C ASP A 68 31.14 1.69 5.04
N TYR A 69 30.46 1.47 6.16
CA TYR A 69 30.45 0.19 6.83
C TYR A 69 29.85 -0.90 5.93
N TYR A 70 28.63 -0.70 5.40
CA TYR A 70 27.99 -1.69 4.53
C TYR A 70 28.80 -1.98 3.25
N PHE A 71 29.33 -0.94 2.62
CA PHE A 71 30.11 -1.08 1.40
C PHE A 71 31.47 -1.75 1.66
N ASN A 72 32.21 -1.31 2.68
CA ASN A 72 33.55 -1.84 2.94
C ASN A 72 33.49 -3.28 3.46
N THR A 73 32.53 -3.58 4.33
CA THR A 73 32.40 -4.87 5.01
C THR A 73 31.69 -5.93 4.17
N PHE A 74 30.65 -5.56 3.42
CA PHE A 74 29.80 -6.52 2.69
C PHE A 74 29.76 -6.30 1.18
N LYS A 75 30.37 -5.23 0.68
CA LYS A 75 30.23 -4.79 -0.73
C LYS A 75 28.78 -4.50 -1.11
N ARG A 76 27.94 -4.14 -0.13
CA ARG A 76 26.58 -3.64 -0.37
C ARG A 76 26.65 -2.17 -0.71
N ASP A 77 26.23 -1.81 -1.91
CA ASP A 77 26.16 -0.42 -2.35
C ASP A 77 24.82 0.20 -1.93
N SER A 78 24.81 0.97 -0.83
CA SER A 78 23.62 1.62 -0.26
C SER A 78 22.55 0.68 0.34
N ILE A 79 21.39 1.24 0.67
CA ILE A 79 20.25 0.54 1.30
C ILE A 79 19.71 -0.55 0.40
N ASP A 80 19.59 -0.32 -0.90
CA ASP A 80 19.05 -1.25 -1.91
C ASP A 80 20.10 -2.22 -2.48
N GLY A 81 21.38 -2.00 -2.20
CA GLY A 81 22.49 -2.76 -2.77
C GLY A 81 22.85 -2.36 -4.20
N GLN A 82 22.27 -1.28 -4.73
CA GLN A 82 22.41 -0.82 -6.12
C GLN A 82 22.83 0.66 -6.22
N GLY A 83 23.34 1.23 -5.12
CA GLY A 83 23.79 2.63 -5.08
C GLY A 83 22.64 3.62 -5.00
N GLY A 84 21.47 3.19 -4.50
CA GLY A 84 20.31 4.06 -4.31
C GLY A 84 20.59 5.26 -3.41
N LYS A 85 19.79 6.31 -3.58
CA LYS A 85 19.89 7.54 -2.80
C LYS A 85 19.59 7.27 -1.31
N MET A 86 20.39 7.85 -0.43
CA MET A 86 20.18 7.86 1.01
C MET A 86 19.55 9.20 1.41
N VAL A 87 18.26 9.18 1.68
CA VAL A 87 17.50 10.38 2.08
C VAL A 87 17.32 10.38 3.60
N SER A 88 17.68 11.49 4.23
CA SER A 88 17.46 11.74 5.66
C SER A 88 16.65 13.02 5.85
N THR A 89 15.64 13.02 6.72
CA THR A 89 14.90 14.22 7.11
C THR A 89 15.09 14.48 8.60
N VAL A 90 15.71 15.60 8.95
CA VAL A 90 15.89 16.07 10.34
C VAL A 90 14.83 17.12 10.69
N HIS A 91 14.75 17.54 11.96
CA HIS A 91 13.70 18.45 12.44
C HIS A 91 12.30 17.91 12.12
N PHE A 92 12.16 16.59 12.26
CA PHE A 92 10.93 15.88 12.00
C PHE A 92 10.04 15.92 13.24
N GLY A 93 8.74 16.14 13.02
CA GLY A 93 7.72 16.06 14.07
C GLY A 93 7.08 17.40 14.38
N SER A 94 5.79 17.37 14.69
CA SER A 94 5.01 18.57 15.04
C SER A 94 4.73 18.73 16.53
N ASP A 95 5.01 17.69 17.31
CA ASP A 95 4.90 17.67 18.76
C ASP A 95 6.09 16.94 19.42
N ILE A 96 6.04 16.83 20.75
CA ILE A 96 7.12 16.25 21.55
C ILE A 96 7.23 14.72 21.38
N GLU A 97 6.12 14.04 21.08
CA GLU A 97 6.10 12.59 20.90
C GLU A 97 6.76 12.22 19.57
N ASP A 98 6.45 12.98 18.51
CA ASP A 98 7.13 12.87 17.21
C ASP A 98 8.63 13.22 17.33
N ALA A 99 8.95 14.28 18.08
CA ALA A 99 10.32 14.76 18.21
C ALA A 99 11.21 13.79 19.01
N ASP A 100 10.66 13.04 19.96
CA ASP A 100 11.38 12.01 20.73
C ASP A 100 11.53 10.67 19.96
N ASN A 101 11.51 10.70 18.62
CA ASN A 101 11.54 9.50 17.78
C ASN A 101 12.38 9.63 16.49
N ALA A 102 12.79 8.49 15.94
CA ALA A 102 13.45 8.35 14.64
C ALA A 102 12.83 7.13 13.94
N ALA A 103 12.95 7.02 12.62
CA ALA A 103 12.46 5.84 11.92
C ALA A 103 13.06 5.72 10.52
N TRP A 104 13.06 4.50 10.00
CA TRP A 104 13.00 4.24 8.57
C TRP A 104 11.56 4.22 8.07
N ILE A 105 11.27 5.02 7.04
CA ILE A 105 9.97 5.02 6.36
C ILE A 105 10.16 4.31 5.02
N GLY A 106 9.82 3.02 4.99
CA GLY A 106 10.13 2.13 3.86
C GLY A 106 9.52 2.53 2.53
N GLU A 107 8.30 3.06 2.56
CA GLU A 107 7.60 3.51 1.36
C GLU A 107 8.26 4.71 0.68
N TYR A 108 8.67 5.70 1.47
CA TYR A 108 9.37 6.87 0.98
C TYR A 108 10.89 6.66 0.87
N GLN A 109 11.36 5.45 1.23
CA GLN A 109 12.76 5.04 1.23
C GLN A 109 13.69 6.07 1.90
N GLN A 110 13.29 6.56 3.08
CA GLN A 110 14.05 7.57 3.79
C GLN A 110 14.06 7.40 5.31
N MET A 111 15.12 7.91 5.93
CA MET A 111 15.25 8.02 7.37
C MET A 111 14.68 9.35 7.86
N ILE A 112 14.06 9.34 9.03
CA ILE A 112 13.52 10.52 9.70
C ILE A 112 14.12 10.63 11.11
N TYR A 113 14.38 11.84 11.56
CA TYR A 113 14.97 12.09 12.87
C TYR A 113 14.31 13.29 13.54
N GLY A 114 13.71 13.05 14.69
CA GLY A 114 13.26 14.09 15.59
C GLY A 114 14.43 14.76 16.32
N ASP A 115 14.17 15.98 16.81
CA ASP A 115 15.16 16.79 17.54
C ASP A 115 15.28 16.39 19.01
N GLY A 116 14.53 15.37 19.45
CA GLY A 116 14.42 14.97 20.83
C GLY A 116 13.65 15.98 21.69
N GLY A 117 13.28 15.54 22.87
CA GLY A 117 12.39 16.24 23.78
C GLY A 117 12.89 16.14 25.21
N GLN A 118 12.11 15.47 26.06
CA GLN A 118 12.49 15.34 27.47
C GLN A 118 13.50 14.20 27.69
N ILE A 119 13.36 13.12 26.94
CA ILE A 119 14.14 11.89 27.13
C ILE A 119 15.26 11.75 26.12
N PHE A 120 15.14 12.35 24.92
CA PHE A 120 16.20 12.32 23.91
C PHE A 120 16.79 13.70 23.62
N LYS A 121 18.08 13.73 23.28
CA LYS A 121 18.73 14.77 22.46
C LYS A 121 18.36 14.50 20.99
N PRO A 122 18.73 15.39 20.04
CA PRO A 122 18.52 15.10 18.62
C PRO A 122 19.06 13.72 18.26
N LEU A 123 18.18 12.90 17.69
CA LEU A 123 18.44 11.48 17.47
C LEU A 123 19.58 11.17 16.47
N PRO A 124 19.87 12.00 15.43
CA PRO A 124 20.96 11.67 14.53
C PRO A 124 22.35 11.93 15.13
N TYR A 125 22.44 12.41 16.38
CA TYR A 125 23.70 12.44 17.12
C TYR A 125 24.18 11.05 17.54
N GLY A 126 23.30 10.04 17.56
CA GLY A 126 23.68 8.64 17.80
C GLY A 126 24.00 7.94 16.48
N LEU A 127 25.25 7.52 16.31
CA LEU A 127 25.65 6.78 15.10
C LEU A 127 25.00 5.39 15.05
N ASP A 128 24.85 4.76 16.20
CA ASP A 128 24.08 3.53 16.40
C ASP A 128 22.60 3.70 16.03
N VAL A 129 21.98 4.83 16.36
CA VAL A 129 20.61 5.18 15.95
C VAL A 129 20.52 5.36 14.43
N VAL A 130 21.45 6.11 13.82
CA VAL A 130 21.49 6.25 12.35
C VAL A 130 21.72 4.90 11.67
N GLY A 131 22.58 4.06 12.24
CA GLY A 131 22.82 2.69 11.78
C GLY A 131 21.59 1.80 11.91
N HIS A 132 20.86 1.91 13.01
CA HIS A 132 19.60 1.18 13.26
C HIS A 132 18.57 1.52 12.18
N GLU A 133 18.29 2.81 11.93
CA GLU A 133 17.32 3.20 10.91
C GLU A 133 17.74 2.78 9.49
N PHE A 134 19.02 2.96 9.15
CA PHE A 134 19.53 2.49 7.85
C PHE A 134 19.34 0.97 7.69
N THR A 135 19.56 0.23 8.77
CA THR A 135 19.46 -1.23 8.76
C THR A 135 18.03 -1.70 8.54
N HIS A 136 17.01 -1.00 9.04
CA HIS A 136 15.62 -1.31 8.67
C HIS A 136 15.39 -1.25 7.15
N GLY A 137 16.01 -0.29 6.46
CA GLY A 137 16.01 -0.24 5.01
C GLY A 137 16.68 -1.47 4.38
N VAL A 138 17.82 -1.89 4.91
CA VAL A 138 18.51 -3.12 4.44
C VAL A 138 17.65 -4.36 4.66
N ILE A 139 16.97 -4.47 5.80
CA ILE A 139 16.03 -5.56 6.10
C ILE A 139 14.89 -5.56 5.08
N GLY A 140 14.28 -4.40 4.81
CA GLY A 140 13.21 -4.26 3.82
C GLY A 140 13.65 -4.63 2.40
N ALA A 141 14.88 -4.28 2.02
CA ALA A 141 15.45 -4.61 0.72
C ALA A 141 15.95 -6.07 0.61
N THR A 142 15.88 -6.88 1.68
CA THR A 142 16.32 -8.28 1.66
C THR A 142 15.31 -9.26 2.23
N ALA A 143 15.27 -9.42 3.56
CA ALA A 143 14.44 -10.43 4.21
C ALA A 143 12.97 -10.03 4.31
N GLY A 144 12.69 -8.72 4.29
CA GLY A 144 11.35 -8.17 4.44
C GLY A 144 10.65 -8.62 5.73
N LEU A 145 11.40 -8.75 6.83
CA LEU A 145 10.87 -9.26 8.11
C LEU A 145 9.61 -8.46 8.53
N GLU A 146 8.47 -9.14 8.57
CA GLU A 146 7.19 -8.58 8.99
C GLU A 146 7.31 -7.92 10.36
N TYR A 147 6.82 -6.70 10.50
CA TYR A 147 6.98 -5.90 11.72
C TYR A 147 5.96 -6.26 12.84
N LYS A 148 5.83 -7.57 13.11
CA LYS A 148 4.95 -8.13 14.16
C LYS A 148 5.54 -9.39 14.81
N GLY A 149 5.23 -9.58 16.09
CA GLY A 149 5.63 -10.76 16.86
C GLY A 149 7.14 -11.04 16.81
N GLN A 150 7.55 -12.31 16.65
CA GLN A 150 8.97 -12.67 16.60
C GLN A 150 9.68 -12.15 15.34
N SER A 151 8.99 -12.05 14.21
CA SER A 151 9.60 -11.51 12.98
C SER A 151 9.94 -10.03 13.18
N GLY A 152 9.02 -9.26 13.76
CA GLY A 152 9.27 -7.86 14.09
C GLY A 152 10.35 -7.69 15.16
N ALA A 153 10.38 -8.58 16.16
CA ALA A 153 11.45 -8.59 17.14
C ALA A 153 12.83 -8.96 16.54
N LEU A 154 12.87 -9.78 15.47
CA LEU A 154 14.09 -9.99 14.69
C LEU A 154 14.43 -8.74 13.87
N ASN A 155 13.44 -8.08 13.27
CA ASN A 155 13.64 -6.84 12.52
C ASN A 155 14.35 -5.79 13.40
N GLU A 156 13.79 -5.51 14.58
CA GLU A 156 14.39 -4.66 15.62
C GLU A 156 15.78 -5.12 16.05
N SER A 157 15.95 -6.43 16.26
CA SER A 157 17.23 -6.96 16.73
C SER A 157 18.32 -6.85 15.68
N TYR A 158 18.04 -7.10 14.40
CA TYR A 158 19.02 -6.91 13.35
C TYR A 158 19.42 -5.43 13.22
N ALA A 159 18.47 -4.51 13.37
CA ALA A 159 18.74 -3.07 13.41
C ALA A 159 19.65 -2.68 14.58
N ASP A 160 19.38 -3.17 15.79
CA ASP A 160 20.23 -2.99 16.97
C ASP A 160 21.63 -3.62 16.79
N VAL A 161 21.71 -4.84 16.28
CA VAL A 161 22.98 -5.56 16.09
C VAL A 161 23.89 -4.82 15.11
N PHE A 162 23.37 -4.38 13.97
CA PHE A 162 24.17 -3.61 13.03
C PHE A 162 24.46 -2.20 13.53
N GLY A 163 23.53 -1.54 14.23
CA GLY A 163 23.79 -0.28 14.92
C GLY A 163 25.02 -0.36 15.84
N ALA A 164 25.06 -1.38 16.71
CA ALA A 164 26.19 -1.62 17.61
C ALA A 164 27.49 -1.98 16.86
N LEU A 165 27.40 -2.77 15.78
CA LEU A 165 28.57 -3.15 14.96
C LEU A 165 29.09 -2.03 14.05
N ILE A 166 28.29 -0.99 13.78
CA ILE A 166 28.70 0.22 13.08
C ILE A 166 29.40 1.18 14.06
N ASP A 167 28.80 1.41 15.23
CA ASP A 167 29.37 2.31 16.23
C ASP A 167 30.63 1.71 16.90
N ARG A 168 30.65 0.39 17.12
CA ARG A 168 31.78 -0.42 17.63
C ARG A 168 32.35 -0.01 18.99
N GLY A 169 31.73 0.92 19.71
CA GLY A 169 32.20 1.37 21.02
C GLY A 169 31.71 0.51 22.18
N ASN A 170 30.51 -0.03 22.07
CA ASN A 170 29.80 -0.71 23.15
C ASN A 170 28.67 -1.61 22.58
N TRP A 171 27.89 -2.24 23.48
CA TRP A 171 26.73 -3.07 23.15
C TRP A 171 25.42 -2.48 23.71
N THR A 172 25.37 -1.15 23.79
CA THR A 172 24.16 -0.38 24.12
C THR A 172 23.62 0.31 22.88
N ILE A 173 22.36 0.75 22.96
CA ILE A 173 21.70 1.51 21.90
C ILE A 173 21.16 2.81 22.50
N GLY A 174 21.42 3.92 21.83
CA GLY A 174 20.96 5.26 22.15
C GLY A 174 21.73 5.95 23.28
N GLU A 175 22.89 5.45 23.72
CA GLU A 175 23.60 6.01 24.87
C GLU A 175 24.08 7.46 24.68
N THR A 176 24.27 7.86 23.43
CA THR A 176 24.70 9.22 23.07
C THR A 176 23.54 10.22 23.13
N VAL A 177 22.32 9.76 22.85
CA VAL A 177 21.11 10.59 22.69
C VAL A 177 20.18 10.55 23.90
N ILE A 178 20.22 9.50 24.72
CA ILE A 178 19.42 9.41 25.95
C ILE A 178 19.85 10.48 26.98
N LYS A 179 18.85 11.17 27.55
CA LYS A 179 18.98 12.05 28.72
C LYS A 179 18.66 11.24 29.98
N SER A 180 19.69 10.97 30.78
CA SER A 180 19.54 10.27 32.06
C SER A 180 20.17 11.09 33.19
N PRO A 181 19.36 11.68 34.09
CA PRO A 181 17.88 11.73 34.11
C PRO A 181 17.26 12.55 32.94
N PRO A 182 15.95 12.42 32.64
CA PRO A 182 14.91 11.71 33.40
C PRO A 182 14.76 10.22 33.06
N PHE A 183 15.33 9.73 31.95
CA PHE A 183 15.31 8.30 31.66
C PHE A 183 16.12 7.55 32.74
N PRO A 184 15.64 6.41 33.26
CA PRO A 184 16.23 5.78 34.44
C PRO A 184 17.63 5.18 34.21
N ARG A 185 18.13 5.17 32.97
CA ARG A 185 19.44 4.61 32.59
C ARG A 185 20.10 5.44 31.48
N PRO A 186 21.42 5.37 31.29
CA PRO A 186 22.12 6.17 30.29
C PRO A 186 22.08 5.56 28.87
N TYR A 187 21.16 4.65 28.58
CA TYR A 187 20.98 3.98 27.29
C TYR A 187 19.54 3.46 27.16
N LEU A 188 19.05 3.29 25.94
CA LEU A 188 17.71 2.79 25.67
C LEU A 188 17.65 1.28 25.86
N ARG A 189 18.50 0.54 25.12
CA ARG A 189 18.60 -0.93 25.15
C ARG A 189 20.04 -1.38 25.37
N SER A 190 20.22 -2.64 25.78
CA SER A 190 21.52 -3.29 25.89
C SER A 190 21.46 -4.69 25.31
N LEU A 191 22.32 -4.98 24.35
CA LEU A 191 22.48 -6.32 23.80
C LEU A 191 23.20 -7.23 24.81
N GLU A 192 24.07 -6.66 25.65
CA GLU A 192 24.76 -7.38 26.72
C GLU A 192 23.84 -7.74 27.91
N ASP A 193 23.02 -6.81 28.39
CA ASP A 193 22.11 -7.03 29.51
C ASP A 193 20.70 -6.48 29.20
N PRO A 194 19.90 -7.17 28.34
CA PRO A 194 18.57 -6.69 27.96
C PRO A 194 17.64 -6.55 29.16
N ASN A 195 17.73 -7.47 30.11
CA ASN A 195 16.97 -7.45 31.37
C ASN A 195 17.26 -6.21 32.22
N ALA A 196 18.39 -5.56 31.96
CA ALA A 196 18.88 -4.38 32.64
C ALA A 196 18.88 -4.55 34.16
N LYS A 197 19.69 -5.50 34.62
CA LYS A 197 19.86 -5.85 36.04
C LYS A 197 18.56 -6.29 36.72
N GLY A 198 17.72 -7.02 35.98
CA GLY A 198 16.45 -7.57 36.47
C GLY A 198 15.30 -6.56 36.54
N ALA A 199 15.42 -5.42 35.84
CA ALA A 199 14.35 -4.43 35.73
C ALA A 199 13.20 -4.88 34.82
N PHE A 200 13.41 -5.89 33.97
CA PHE A 200 12.34 -6.49 33.17
C PHE A 200 11.35 -7.25 34.06
N ASN A 201 10.06 -6.98 33.88
CA ASN A 201 8.99 -7.70 34.57
C ASN A 201 8.10 -8.41 33.54
N PRO A 202 8.17 -9.75 33.43
CA PRO A 202 7.39 -10.50 32.45
C PRO A 202 5.87 -10.40 32.68
N LYS A 203 5.42 -10.01 33.88
CA LYS A 203 3.98 -9.75 34.16
C LYS A 203 3.53 -8.36 33.72
N LYS A 204 4.47 -7.45 33.46
CA LYS A 204 4.21 -6.07 33.03
C LYS A 204 5.25 -5.63 31.99
N PRO A 205 5.32 -6.33 30.84
CA PRO A 205 6.41 -6.15 29.88
C PRO A 205 6.46 -4.74 29.26
N LEU A 206 5.33 -4.03 29.22
CA LEU A 206 5.21 -2.67 28.67
C LEU A 206 5.51 -1.54 29.69
N ALA A 207 5.66 -1.85 30.98
CA ALA A 207 5.71 -0.84 32.05
C ALA A 207 7.12 -0.52 32.56
N GLY A 208 8.13 -1.24 32.06
CA GLY A 208 9.51 -1.16 32.54
C GLY A 208 10.48 -0.75 31.45
N VAL A 209 11.74 -0.62 31.83
CA VAL A 209 12.83 -0.28 30.91
C VAL A 209 13.66 -1.51 30.50
N GLY A 210 13.42 -2.70 31.05
CA GLY A 210 14.13 -3.93 30.65
C GLY A 210 13.44 -4.68 29.51
N GLN A 211 14.14 -5.62 28.91
CA GLN A 211 13.69 -6.54 27.87
C GLN A 211 13.98 -8.00 28.28
N PRO A 212 13.21 -9.00 27.80
CA PRO A 212 13.57 -10.41 27.90
C PRO A 212 14.98 -10.69 27.37
N ALA A 213 15.76 -11.50 28.06
CA ALA A 213 17.10 -11.94 27.64
C ALA A 213 17.14 -13.45 27.30
N HIS A 214 16.07 -14.17 27.60
CA HIS A 214 15.93 -15.60 27.33
C HIS A 214 14.52 -15.93 26.83
N VAL A 215 14.35 -16.95 25.96
CA VAL A 215 13.02 -17.31 25.39
C VAL A 215 11.96 -17.68 26.44
N SER A 216 12.38 -18.11 27.63
CA SER A 216 11.46 -18.36 28.76
C SER A 216 10.84 -17.09 29.34
N GLU A 217 11.40 -15.93 29.03
CA GLU A 217 10.94 -14.61 29.45
C GLU A 217 10.12 -13.92 28.36
N TYR A 218 9.90 -14.58 27.22
CA TYR A 218 9.19 -14.01 26.07
C TYR A 218 7.84 -13.41 26.49
N ALA A 219 7.63 -12.15 26.12
CA ALA A 219 6.40 -11.43 26.37
C ALA A 219 5.40 -11.76 25.27
N ASN A 220 4.47 -12.69 25.55
CA ASN A 220 3.37 -13.01 24.63
C ASN A 220 2.30 -11.91 24.66
N LEU A 221 2.47 -10.93 23.77
CA LEU A 221 1.62 -9.75 23.68
C LEU A 221 0.70 -9.83 22.45
N PRO A 222 -0.51 -9.24 22.50
CA PRO A 222 -1.37 -9.10 21.33
C PRO A 222 -0.64 -8.40 20.18
N ILE A 223 -0.91 -8.84 18.94
CA ILE A 223 -0.42 -8.12 17.75
C ILE A 223 -1.34 -6.92 17.53
N ASN A 224 -1.01 -5.82 18.20
CA ASN A 224 -1.59 -4.50 17.97
C ASN A 224 -0.64 -3.44 18.50
N ARG A 225 -0.87 -2.21 18.04
CA ARG A 225 -0.10 -1.02 18.40
C ARG A 225 0.06 -0.81 19.91
N LYS A 226 -1.01 -0.94 20.70
CA LYS A 226 -0.97 -0.75 22.18
C LYS A 226 -0.04 -1.74 22.89
N SER A 227 0.25 -2.85 22.22
CA SER A 227 1.06 -3.94 22.70
C SER A 227 2.32 -4.10 21.87
N ASP A 228 2.77 -3.02 21.22
CA ASP A 228 4.03 -2.96 20.48
C ASP A 228 4.09 -4.03 19.37
N ASN A 229 3.00 -4.19 18.61
CA ASN A 229 2.82 -5.17 17.53
C ASN A 229 3.20 -6.61 17.92
N GLY A 230 2.91 -7.00 19.17
CA GLY A 230 3.33 -8.28 19.73
C GLY A 230 4.68 -8.22 20.47
N GLY A 231 5.05 -7.02 20.94
CA GLY A 231 6.28 -6.76 21.67
C GLY A 231 7.53 -6.80 20.81
N VAL A 232 7.54 -6.16 19.64
CA VAL A 232 8.71 -6.18 18.73
C VAL A 232 9.93 -5.52 19.37
N HIS A 233 9.77 -4.33 19.96
CA HIS A 233 10.83 -3.64 20.69
C HIS A 233 11.10 -4.28 22.06
N ILE A 234 10.16 -5.02 22.62
CA ILE A 234 10.37 -5.73 23.90
C ILE A 234 11.18 -6.99 23.66
N ASN A 235 10.66 -7.90 22.82
CA ASN A 235 11.20 -9.25 22.63
C ASN A 235 12.50 -9.28 21.82
N SER A 236 12.91 -8.17 21.19
CA SER A 236 14.20 -8.04 20.50
C SER A 236 15.40 -8.26 21.42
N GLY A 237 15.24 -8.10 22.73
CA GLY A 237 16.27 -8.41 23.74
C GLY A 237 16.82 -9.84 23.67
N ILE A 238 15.99 -10.83 23.28
CA ILE A 238 16.40 -12.24 23.18
C ILE A 238 17.41 -12.45 22.05
N PRO A 239 17.08 -12.13 20.77
CA PRO A 239 18.05 -12.22 19.68
C PRO A 239 19.22 -11.23 19.84
N ASN A 240 19.02 -10.07 20.47
CA ASN A 240 20.11 -9.13 20.84
C ASN A 240 21.14 -9.79 21.76
N LYS A 241 20.68 -10.48 22.81
CA LYS A 241 21.58 -11.21 23.72
C LYS A 241 22.30 -12.35 23.01
N ALA A 242 21.62 -13.06 22.12
CA ALA A 242 22.25 -14.10 21.31
C ALA A 242 23.37 -13.51 20.43
N ALA A 243 23.13 -12.37 19.79
CA ALA A 243 24.11 -11.69 18.96
C ALA A 243 25.35 -11.25 19.74
N TYR A 244 25.15 -10.63 20.92
CA TYR A 244 26.25 -10.32 21.83
C TYR A 244 27.07 -11.57 22.17
N LEU A 245 26.42 -12.65 22.62
CA LEU A 245 27.12 -13.89 23.02
C LEU A 245 27.89 -14.52 21.86
N ILE A 246 27.32 -14.52 20.66
CA ILE A 246 27.99 -15.02 19.45
C ILE A 246 29.20 -14.14 19.14
N ALA A 247 29.05 -12.82 19.10
CA ALA A 247 30.14 -11.90 18.82
C ALA A 247 31.29 -12.00 19.82
N GLN A 248 30.99 -12.18 21.12
CA GLN A 248 32.02 -12.43 22.13
C GLN A 248 32.76 -13.76 21.90
N ALA A 249 32.10 -14.77 21.33
CA ALA A 249 32.69 -16.08 21.10
C ALA A 249 33.53 -16.17 19.83
N ILE A 250 33.11 -15.52 18.73
CA ILE A 250 33.76 -15.64 17.41
C ILE A 250 34.46 -14.36 16.94
N GLY A 251 34.31 -13.26 17.69
CA GLY A 251 34.78 -11.92 17.32
C GLY A 251 33.74 -11.15 16.48
N PRO A 252 33.67 -9.81 16.62
CA PRO A 252 32.69 -8.99 15.91
C PRO A 252 32.83 -9.04 14.38
N GLU A 253 34.06 -9.15 13.85
CA GLU A 253 34.31 -9.24 12.39
C GLU A 253 33.74 -10.53 11.78
N LYS A 254 33.73 -11.63 12.53
CA LYS A 254 33.08 -12.86 12.04
C LYS A 254 31.58 -12.80 12.24
N ALA A 255 31.13 -12.26 13.37
CA ALA A 255 29.71 -12.15 13.67
C ALA A 255 28.98 -11.29 12.65
N GLU A 256 29.51 -10.12 12.26
CA GLU A 256 28.86 -9.24 11.29
C GLU A 256 28.63 -9.94 9.93
N GLN A 257 29.56 -10.77 9.47
CA GLN A 257 29.41 -11.57 8.25
C GLN A 257 28.35 -12.66 8.39
N VAL A 258 28.28 -13.31 9.55
CA VAL A 258 27.30 -14.36 9.85
C VAL A 258 25.89 -13.78 9.89
N PHE A 259 25.71 -12.67 10.61
CA PHE A 259 24.43 -11.98 10.72
C PHE A 259 24.00 -11.42 9.35
N TYR A 260 24.90 -10.76 8.61
CA TYR A 260 24.57 -10.23 7.28
C TYR A 260 24.17 -11.34 6.30
N ARG A 261 24.91 -12.46 6.29
CA ARG A 261 24.54 -13.61 5.46
C ARG A 261 23.21 -14.22 5.88
N ALA A 262 22.96 -14.36 7.19
CA ALA A 262 21.68 -14.86 7.68
C ALA A 262 20.52 -13.99 7.21
N LEU A 263 20.63 -12.67 7.42
CA LEU A 263 19.63 -11.70 6.99
C LEU A 263 19.39 -11.70 5.48
N THR A 264 20.45 -11.75 4.68
CA THR A 264 20.30 -11.54 3.22
C THR A 264 20.10 -12.81 2.41
N GLN A 265 20.40 -13.99 2.96
CA GLN A 265 20.38 -15.26 2.20
C GLN A 265 19.40 -16.30 2.74
N TYR A 266 18.99 -16.24 4.01
CA TYR A 266 18.18 -17.32 4.61
C TYR A 266 16.89 -16.85 5.27
N LEU A 267 16.87 -15.66 5.86
CA LEU A 267 15.66 -15.14 6.47
C LEU A 267 14.62 -14.74 5.41
N THR A 268 13.37 -14.88 5.78
CA THR A 268 12.17 -14.59 5.00
C THR A 268 11.20 -13.73 5.84
N PRO A 269 10.17 -13.11 5.23
CA PRO A 269 9.30 -12.17 5.94
C PRO A 269 8.68 -12.70 7.24
N SER A 270 8.33 -13.98 7.29
CA SER A 270 7.67 -14.61 8.45
C SER A 270 8.62 -15.38 9.36
N SER A 271 9.93 -15.22 9.21
CA SER A 271 10.94 -15.94 10.03
C SER A 271 10.77 -15.69 11.52
N GLN A 272 10.88 -16.76 12.30
CA GLN A 272 10.76 -16.76 13.76
C GLN A 272 12.14 -16.91 14.42
N PHE A 273 12.23 -16.81 15.75
CA PHE A 273 13.53 -16.90 16.47
C PHE A 273 14.27 -18.22 16.20
N LYS A 274 13.53 -19.32 16.02
CA LYS A 274 14.11 -20.62 15.68
C LYS A 274 14.69 -20.63 14.26
N ASP A 275 14.03 -19.98 13.30
CA ASP A 275 14.50 -19.88 11.92
C ASP A 275 15.79 -19.06 11.87
N ASN A 276 15.84 -17.96 12.63
CA ASN A 276 17.06 -17.17 12.81
C ASN A 276 18.20 -17.98 13.43
N ALA A 277 17.93 -18.79 14.47
CA ALA A 277 18.95 -19.65 15.07
C ALA A 277 19.53 -20.65 14.06
N LEU A 278 18.68 -21.23 13.20
CA LEU A 278 19.10 -22.13 12.13
C LEU A 278 19.89 -21.38 11.04
N ALA A 279 19.42 -20.19 10.64
CA ALA A 279 20.06 -19.34 9.65
C ALA A 279 21.47 -18.89 10.09
N LEU A 280 21.65 -18.50 11.35
CA LEU A 280 22.96 -18.11 11.90
C LEU A 280 23.94 -19.29 11.92
N VAL A 281 23.48 -20.49 12.29
CA VAL A 281 24.31 -21.70 12.21
C VAL A 281 24.67 -22.03 10.77
N GLN A 282 23.73 -21.92 9.83
CA GLN A 282 23.99 -22.19 8.42
C GLN A 282 24.95 -21.15 7.81
N ALA A 283 24.77 -19.86 8.12
CA ALA A 283 25.64 -18.78 7.70
C ALA A 283 27.08 -19.00 8.18
N TYR A 284 27.26 -19.40 9.44
CA TYR A 284 28.58 -19.74 9.96
C TYR A 284 29.21 -20.92 9.23
N LYS A 285 28.44 -21.97 8.92
CA LYS A 285 28.95 -23.13 8.17
C LYS A 285 29.46 -22.73 6.79
N ASP A 286 28.67 -21.94 6.08
CA ASP A 286 29.00 -21.50 4.72
C ASP A 286 30.26 -20.63 4.68
N LEU A 287 30.48 -19.80 5.71
CA LEU A 287 31.61 -18.87 5.77
C LEU A 287 32.87 -19.49 6.38
N TYR A 288 32.74 -20.33 7.40
CA TYR A 288 33.85 -20.74 8.28
C TYR A 288 33.94 -22.24 8.54
N GLY A 289 33.01 -23.04 8.01
CA GLY A 289 33.01 -24.50 8.13
C GLY A 289 32.19 -25.06 9.30
N ASN A 290 32.24 -26.38 9.46
CA ASN A 290 31.24 -27.12 10.25
C ASN A 290 31.38 -27.06 11.78
N ASP A 291 32.44 -26.44 12.33
CA ASP A 291 32.59 -26.31 13.79
C ASP A 291 31.78 -25.13 14.33
N VAL A 292 30.47 -25.36 14.49
CA VAL A 292 29.48 -24.35 14.86
C VAL A 292 29.27 -24.21 16.38
N LYS A 293 30.07 -24.89 17.20
CA LYS A 293 29.84 -24.98 18.66
C LYS A 293 29.74 -23.61 19.33
N LEU A 294 30.58 -22.66 18.92
CA LEU A 294 30.59 -21.31 19.50
C LEU A 294 29.29 -20.54 19.19
N VAL A 295 28.80 -20.65 17.96
CA VAL A 295 27.51 -20.05 17.57
C VAL A 295 26.35 -20.72 18.29
N GLN A 296 26.35 -22.06 18.34
CA GLN A 296 25.34 -22.83 19.06
C GLN A 296 25.32 -22.50 20.55
N SER A 297 26.48 -22.32 21.19
CA SER A 297 26.56 -21.94 22.60
C SER A 297 25.94 -20.57 22.87
N GLY A 298 26.15 -19.59 21.98
CA GLY A 298 25.49 -18.29 22.10
C GLY A 298 23.96 -18.38 22.00
N LEU A 299 23.46 -19.17 21.06
CA LEU A 299 22.01 -19.43 20.88
C LEU A 299 21.41 -20.19 22.08
N THR A 300 22.08 -21.23 22.56
CA THR A 300 21.68 -21.97 23.76
C THR A 300 21.67 -21.08 24.99
N GLY A 301 22.56 -20.09 25.09
CA GLY A 301 22.60 -19.12 26.18
C GLY A 301 21.31 -18.30 26.34
N VAL A 302 20.50 -18.18 25.29
CA VAL A 302 19.18 -17.53 25.31
C VAL A 302 18.02 -18.52 25.16
N GLY A 303 18.31 -19.83 25.20
CA GLY A 303 17.34 -20.92 25.12
C GLY A 303 16.92 -21.33 23.71
N LEU A 304 17.66 -20.89 22.68
CA LEU A 304 17.46 -21.30 21.29
C LEU A 304 18.35 -22.50 20.95
N ASN A 305 17.87 -23.71 21.24
CA ASN A 305 18.64 -24.94 21.00
C ASN A 305 18.46 -25.46 19.56
N VAL A 306 19.58 -25.56 18.83
CA VAL A 306 19.65 -26.11 17.47
C VAL A 306 20.59 -27.32 17.46
N SER A 307 20.03 -28.52 17.66
CA SER A 307 20.79 -29.79 17.68
C SER A 307 21.25 -30.19 16.29
N GLY A 308 22.54 -30.49 16.10
CA GLY A 308 23.08 -30.97 14.84
C GLY A 308 22.71 -32.43 14.55
N SER A 309 21.86 -32.66 13.55
CA SER A 309 21.81 -33.88 12.72
C SER A 309 21.01 -33.58 11.44
N GLY A 310 21.51 -34.07 10.31
CA GLY A 310 21.15 -33.63 8.97
C GLY A 310 19.69 -33.85 8.55
N GLY A 311 19.32 -33.06 7.53
CA GLY A 311 18.12 -33.25 6.72
C GLY A 311 16.85 -32.62 7.29
N SER A 312 16.68 -31.32 7.09
CA SER A 312 15.41 -30.70 6.68
C SER A 312 15.65 -29.24 6.31
N ASN A 313 15.31 -28.93 5.06
CA ASN A 313 15.49 -27.70 4.31
C ASN A 313 15.42 -26.40 5.14
N VAL A 314 16.54 -25.69 5.23
CA VAL A 314 16.48 -24.21 5.18
C VAL A 314 16.02 -23.90 3.76
N PRO A 315 14.90 -23.19 3.53
CA PRO A 315 14.52 -22.79 2.18
C PRO A 315 15.70 -22.01 1.59
N ALA A 316 16.26 -22.51 0.48
CA ALA A 316 17.12 -21.67 -0.33
C ALA A 316 16.29 -20.45 -0.77
N PRO A 317 16.88 -19.25 -0.83
CA PRO A 317 16.17 -18.09 -1.35
C PRO A 317 15.70 -18.45 -2.76
N PRO A 318 14.41 -18.26 -3.09
CA PRO A 318 13.98 -18.41 -4.47
C PRO A 318 14.82 -17.46 -5.33
N PRO A 319 15.24 -17.84 -6.55
CA PRO A 319 15.67 -16.84 -7.51
C PRO A 319 14.57 -15.79 -7.58
N THR A 320 14.93 -14.50 -7.53
CA THR A 320 14.03 -13.35 -7.54
C THR A 320 12.76 -13.63 -8.34
N GLN A 321 11.72 -14.01 -7.62
CA GLN A 321 10.37 -14.11 -8.11
C GLN A 321 9.60 -13.06 -7.33
N ASN A 322 9.12 -12.04 -8.05
CA ASN A 322 7.95 -11.26 -7.65
C ASN A 322 6.92 -12.23 -7.06
N PRO A 323 6.30 -11.93 -5.91
CA PRO A 323 5.20 -12.75 -5.42
C PRO A 323 4.06 -12.67 -6.44
N SER A 324 3.91 -13.72 -7.25
CA SER A 324 2.76 -13.94 -8.12
C SER A 324 2.52 -15.44 -8.19
N ASN A 325 1.52 -15.90 -7.43
CA ASN A 325 0.49 -16.90 -7.78
C ASN A 325 -0.08 -17.54 -6.50
N ASN A 326 -1.33 -17.24 -6.13
CA ASN A 326 -2.60 -17.74 -6.69
C ASN A 326 -2.90 -19.20 -6.33
N ASN A 327 -3.89 -19.36 -5.44
CA ASN A 327 -4.88 -20.46 -5.49
C ASN A 327 -6.25 -19.91 -5.06
N ALA A 328 -6.61 -18.73 -5.55
CA ALA A 328 -7.98 -18.25 -5.44
C ALA A 328 -8.89 -19.16 -6.30
N PRO A 329 -10.10 -19.52 -5.84
CA PRO A 329 -11.06 -20.28 -6.66
C PRO A 329 -11.33 -19.57 -7.99
N PRO A 330 -11.77 -20.29 -9.05
CA PRO A 330 -12.16 -19.63 -10.29
C PRO A 330 -13.30 -18.62 -10.04
N PRO A 331 -13.36 -17.51 -10.79
CA PRO A 331 -14.36 -16.48 -10.58
C PRO A 331 -15.78 -17.04 -10.70
N PRO A 332 -16.71 -16.62 -9.81
CA PRO A 332 -18.10 -17.02 -9.92
C PRO A 332 -18.72 -16.46 -11.19
N SER A 333 -19.63 -17.20 -11.82
CA SER A 333 -20.39 -16.66 -12.95
C SER A 333 -21.26 -15.50 -12.46
N GLN A 334 -21.07 -14.29 -12.98
CA GLN A 334 -21.87 -13.11 -12.60
C GLN A 334 -23.28 -13.09 -13.24
N ASN A 335 -23.89 -14.26 -13.42
CA ASN A 335 -25.23 -14.40 -14.01
C ASN A 335 -26.30 -14.02 -12.98
N ALA A 336 -27.04 -12.96 -13.26
CA ALA A 336 -28.14 -12.52 -12.42
C ALA A 336 -29.35 -13.49 -12.52
N PRO A 337 -30.19 -13.61 -11.46
CA PRO A 337 -31.44 -14.35 -11.51
C PRO A 337 -32.38 -13.85 -12.63
N GLN A 338 -33.32 -14.69 -13.05
CA GLN A 338 -34.31 -14.32 -14.06
C GLN A 338 -35.11 -13.08 -13.63
N GLY A 339 -35.16 -12.05 -14.49
CA GLY A 339 -35.79 -10.76 -14.18
C GLY A 339 -34.86 -9.75 -13.51
N CYS A 340 -33.59 -10.11 -13.28
CA CYS A 340 -32.58 -9.24 -12.70
C CYS A 340 -31.37 -9.06 -13.63
N THR A 341 -30.56 -8.05 -13.34
CA THR A 341 -29.38 -7.67 -14.13
C THR A 341 -28.26 -7.23 -13.21
N ASN A 342 -27.06 -7.79 -13.39
CA ASN A 342 -25.87 -7.21 -12.76
C ASN A 342 -25.44 -5.99 -13.57
N LEU A 343 -25.43 -4.82 -12.93
CA LEU A 343 -24.98 -3.58 -13.57
C LEU A 343 -23.47 -3.38 -13.51
N ILE A 344 -22.77 -4.12 -12.64
CA ILE A 344 -21.31 -4.03 -12.53
C ILE A 344 -20.67 -4.67 -13.76
N VAL A 345 -19.80 -3.92 -14.43
CA VAL A 345 -18.89 -4.44 -15.45
C VAL A 345 -17.58 -4.81 -14.78
N ASN A 346 -17.04 -5.99 -15.11
CA ASN A 346 -15.74 -6.46 -14.62
C ASN A 346 -15.65 -6.48 -13.08
N GLY A 347 -16.68 -7.01 -12.42
CA GLY A 347 -16.72 -7.08 -10.96
C GLY A 347 -15.70 -8.03 -10.32
N THR A 348 -15.13 -8.93 -11.11
CA THR A 348 -14.06 -9.86 -10.71
C THR A 348 -12.67 -9.37 -11.10
N PHE A 349 -12.56 -8.14 -11.65
CA PHE A 349 -11.29 -7.49 -11.99
C PHE A 349 -10.36 -8.21 -12.98
N GLU A 350 -10.87 -9.20 -13.73
CA GLU A 350 -10.07 -10.03 -14.65
C GLU A 350 -9.77 -9.34 -15.99
N THR A 351 -10.36 -8.17 -16.26
CA THR A 351 -10.06 -7.32 -17.42
C THR A 351 -9.63 -5.92 -16.98
N ASP A 352 -9.13 -5.10 -17.90
CA ASP A 352 -8.75 -3.70 -17.62
C ASP A 352 -9.89 -2.71 -17.89
N GLU A 353 -11.10 -3.20 -18.16
CA GLU A 353 -12.23 -2.36 -18.57
C GLU A 353 -13.21 -2.12 -17.41
N GLY A 354 -13.96 -1.01 -17.50
CA GLY A 354 -15.16 -0.76 -16.70
C GLY A 354 -14.95 0.03 -15.41
N TRP A 355 -13.76 0.03 -14.82
CA TRP A 355 -13.48 0.78 -13.59
C TRP A 355 -12.64 2.02 -13.89
N GLY A 356 -13.05 3.16 -13.35
CA GLY A 356 -12.21 4.35 -13.28
C GLY A 356 -11.51 4.40 -11.92
N ASP A 357 -10.31 4.96 -11.88
CA ASP A 357 -9.59 5.18 -10.64
C ASP A 357 -9.06 6.61 -10.54
N ILE A 358 -8.98 7.09 -9.30
CA ILE A 358 -8.17 8.25 -8.94
C ILE A 358 -7.25 7.74 -7.84
N SER A 359 -6.04 7.45 -8.26
CA SER A 359 -4.89 7.12 -7.44
C SER A 359 -3.89 8.27 -7.58
N GLY A 360 -3.19 8.63 -6.49
CA GLY A 360 -2.12 9.63 -6.53
C GLY A 360 -0.94 9.22 -7.41
N ASP A 361 0.26 9.09 -6.85
CA ASP A 361 1.48 8.72 -7.58
C ASP A 361 1.52 7.23 -8.01
N ARG A 362 0.42 6.49 -7.84
CA ARG A 362 0.28 5.08 -8.15
C ARG A 362 -0.38 4.92 -9.51
N THR A 363 0.14 4.03 -10.35
CA THR A 363 -0.34 3.91 -11.74
C THR A 363 -1.47 2.90 -11.94
N GLN A 364 -1.72 1.99 -10.99
CA GLN A 364 -2.80 0.98 -11.06
C GLN A 364 -3.30 0.56 -9.68
N LEU A 365 -4.63 0.59 -9.46
CA LEU A 365 -5.31 0.05 -8.27
C LEU A 365 -5.86 -1.37 -8.47
N ILE A 366 -5.79 -1.94 -9.69
CA ILE A 366 -6.19 -3.32 -9.97
C ILE A 366 -4.94 -4.14 -10.27
N ASP A 367 -4.60 -5.07 -9.39
CA ASP A 367 -3.38 -5.88 -9.47
C ASP A 367 -3.69 -7.36 -9.20
N THR A 368 -2.66 -8.19 -9.22
CA THR A 368 -2.64 -9.62 -8.92
C THR A 368 -2.40 -9.93 -7.45
N GLU A 369 -2.32 -8.90 -6.62
CA GLU A 369 -2.07 -9.01 -5.19
C GLU A 369 -3.35 -9.41 -4.44
N LEU A 370 -3.32 -10.60 -3.85
CA LEU A 370 -4.38 -11.16 -3.02
C LEU A 370 -5.79 -11.10 -3.66
N PRO A 371 -6.10 -11.93 -4.67
CA PRO A 371 -7.47 -12.08 -5.17
C PRO A 371 -8.33 -12.97 -4.26
N HIS A 372 -9.63 -12.69 -4.18
CA HIS A 372 -10.62 -13.57 -3.53
C HIS A 372 -10.97 -14.73 -4.47
N THR A 373 -11.22 -14.42 -5.75
CA THR A 373 -11.34 -15.41 -6.84
C THR A 373 -10.58 -14.93 -8.07
N GLY A 374 -10.26 -15.84 -8.99
CA GLY A 374 -9.51 -15.47 -10.20
C GLY A 374 -8.04 -15.16 -9.95
N LYS A 375 -7.55 -14.10 -10.59
CA LYS A 375 -6.14 -13.69 -10.60
C LYS A 375 -5.93 -12.25 -10.17
N ARG A 376 -6.98 -11.43 -10.12
CA ARG A 376 -6.87 -9.99 -9.85
C ARG A 376 -7.90 -9.52 -8.84
N SER A 377 -7.57 -8.47 -8.11
CA SER A 377 -8.47 -7.74 -7.22
C SER A 377 -8.12 -6.26 -7.24
N ALA A 378 -9.01 -5.42 -6.71
CA ALA A 378 -8.69 -4.03 -6.46
C ALA A 378 -7.94 -3.91 -5.12
N TRP A 379 -6.82 -3.19 -5.10
CA TRP A 379 -6.00 -2.89 -3.93
C TRP A 379 -6.02 -1.39 -3.65
N LEU A 380 -6.57 -1.01 -2.50
CA LEU A 380 -6.64 0.36 -1.99
C LEU A 380 -5.83 0.47 -0.70
N GLY A 381 -5.16 1.60 -0.44
CA GLY A 381 -4.25 1.72 0.70
C GLY A 381 -2.87 1.14 0.40
N GLY A 382 -2.11 0.81 1.44
CA GLY A 382 -0.73 0.33 1.30
C GLY A 382 0.31 1.45 1.16
N GLN A 383 -0.11 2.71 1.33
CA GLN A 383 0.73 3.89 1.29
C GLN A 383 0.52 4.76 2.55
N ASP A 384 1.54 5.46 3.00
CA ASP A 384 1.66 6.23 4.24
C ASP A 384 1.36 7.67 3.87
N GLN A 385 0.52 8.35 4.65
CA GLN A 385 -0.01 9.66 4.25
C GLN A 385 -0.70 9.61 2.86
N GLU A 386 -1.35 8.48 2.54
CA GLU A 386 -2.14 8.34 1.32
C GLU A 386 -3.34 9.28 1.37
N ALA A 387 -3.39 10.26 0.46
CA ALA A 387 -4.59 11.03 0.21
C ALA A 387 -5.73 10.10 -0.25
N VAL A 388 -6.97 10.61 -0.24
CA VAL A 388 -8.14 9.79 -0.60
C VAL A 388 -7.97 9.20 -2.01
N ASN A 389 -7.69 7.91 -2.08
CA ASN A 389 -7.65 7.11 -3.29
C ASN A 389 -8.99 6.40 -3.45
N TYR A 390 -9.43 6.22 -4.70
CA TYR A 390 -10.65 5.47 -4.95
C TYR A 390 -10.72 4.86 -6.34
N ILE A 391 -11.36 3.69 -6.38
CA ILE A 391 -11.79 3.02 -7.61
C ILE A 391 -13.31 3.06 -7.69
N TYR A 392 -13.86 3.34 -8.86
CA TYR A 392 -15.28 3.60 -9.02
C TYR A 392 -15.87 3.13 -10.35
N GLN A 393 -17.19 2.91 -10.34
CA GLN A 393 -17.98 2.73 -11.54
C GLN A 393 -19.27 3.55 -11.42
N ASP A 394 -19.62 4.25 -12.49
CA ASP A 394 -20.88 5.00 -12.56
C ASP A 394 -21.98 4.10 -13.11
N LEU A 395 -23.08 4.00 -12.35
CA LEU A 395 -24.13 3.01 -12.56
C LEU A 395 -25.47 3.74 -12.67
N GLN A 396 -26.15 3.54 -13.78
CA GLN A 396 -27.52 4.02 -13.95
C GLN A 396 -28.50 2.93 -13.53
N ILE A 397 -29.23 3.19 -12.45
CA ILE A 397 -30.21 2.24 -11.93
C ILE A 397 -31.55 2.49 -12.64
N PRO A 398 -32.15 1.48 -13.29
CA PRO A 398 -33.47 1.60 -13.90
C PRO A 398 -34.54 2.13 -12.95
N ALA A 399 -35.41 3.03 -13.44
CA ALA A 399 -36.49 3.61 -12.63
C ALA A 399 -37.56 2.59 -12.21
N ASN A 400 -37.70 1.49 -12.94
CA ASN A 400 -38.59 0.36 -12.62
C ASN A 400 -37.92 -0.71 -11.75
N ALA A 401 -36.74 -0.45 -11.19
CA ALA A 401 -36.07 -1.35 -10.28
C ALA A 401 -36.93 -1.59 -9.02
N THR A 402 -37.24 -2.85 -8.74
CA THR A 402 -37.99 -3.28 -7.55
C THR A 402 -37.07 -3.72 -6.42
N ASN A 403 -35.84 -4.11 -6.75
CA ASN A 403 -34.81 -4.51 -5.81
C ASN A 403 -33.44 -4.21 -6.42
N VAL A 404 -32.56 -3.54 -5.67
CA VAL A 404 -31.20 -3.19 -6.08
C VAL A 404 -30.27 -3.65 -4.96
N LYS A 405 -29.54 -4.74 -5.19
CA LYS A 405 -28.67 -5.37 -4.20
C LYS A 405 -27.22 -5.27 -4.61
N LEU A 406 -26.42 -4.56 -3.82
CA LEU A 406 -24.96 -4.57 -3.92
C LEU A 406 -24.41 -5.75 -3.11
N GLU A 407 -23.48 -6.49 -3.69
CA GLU A 407 -22.67 -7.52 -3.04
C GLU A 407 -21.21 -7.35 -3.44
N TYR A 408 -20.29 -7.52 -2.51
CA TYR A 408 -18.84 -7.55 -2.79
C TYR A 408 -18.11 -8.30 -1.69
N PHE A 409 -16.88 -8.73 -1.98
CA PHE A 409 -15.95 -9.24 -1.00
C PHE A 409 -14.89 -8.19 -0.71
N ARG A 410 -14.51 -8.09 0.56
CA ARG A 410 -13.42 -7.20 1.00
C ARG A 410 -12.52 -7.87 2.01
N PHE A 411 -11.22 -7.64 1.87
CA PHE A 411 -10.18 -8.04 2.82
C PHE A 411 -9.58 -6.76 3.39
N LEU A 412 -9.43 -6.69 4.71
CA LEU A 412 -8.82 -5.54 5.37
C LEU A 412 -7.56 -5.99 6.10
N HIS A 413 -6.43 -5.40 5.74
CA HIS A 413 -5.12 -5.61 6.34
C HIS A 413 -4.71 -4.36 7.12
N GLU A 414 -4.38 -4.51 8.40
CA GLU A 414 -3.78 -3.43 9.18
C GLU A 414 -2.26 -3.51 9.09
N GLU A 415 -1.65 -2.46 8.59
CA GLU A 415 -0.21 -2.33 8.50
C GLU A 415 0.21 -0.91 8.89
N THR A 416 1.38 -0.77 9.52
CA THR A 416 1.89 0.51 10.02
C THR A 416 3.36 0.65 9.65
N SER A 417 3.81 1.87 9.35
CA SER A 417 5.17 2.17 8.91
C SER A 417 6.06 2.62 10.10
N GLY A 418 7.11 1.85 10.36
CA GLY A 418 8.18 2.18 11.32
C GLY A 418 7.69 2.57 12.73
N LEU A 419 8.48 3.40 13.41
CA LEU A 419 8.19 3.91 14.75
C LEU A 419 7.00 4.92 14.80
N SER A 420 6.54 5.43 13.63
CA SER A 420 5.35 6.30 13.51
C SER A 420 4.03 5.52 13.64
N GLY A 421 4.05 4.22 13.38
CA GLY A 421 2.93 3.32 13.62
C GLY A 421 2.40 3.32 15.05
N LEU A 422 3.25 3.67 16.03
CA LEU A 422 2.91 3.81 17.45
C LEU A 422 2.02 5.01 17.76
N PHE A 423 1.81 5.94 16.83
CA PHE A 423 0.98 7.14 16.96
C PHE A 423 -0.09 7.31 15.87
N ALA A 424 0.00 6.52 14.80
CA ALA A 424 -0.86 6.58 13.62
C ALA A 424 -2.36 6.46 13.91
N ASN A 425 -3.15 7.44 13.46
CA ASN A 425 -4.62 7.33 13.46
C ASN A 425 -5.04 6.15 12.57
N ASP A 426 -6.30 5.75 12.69
CA ASP A 426 -6.85 4.74 11.81
C ASP A 426 -6.87 5.23 10.35
N ALA A 427 -6.41 4.39 9.44
CA ALA A 427 -6.73 4.50 8.04
C ALA A 427 -8.23 4.29 7.83
N ASN A 428 -8.80 5.10 6.94
CA ASN A 428 -10.21 5.08 6.62
C ASN A 428 -10.40 4.36 5.28
N PHE A 429 -11.16 3.28 5.32
CA PHE A 429 -11.61 2.58 4.12
C PHE A 429 -13.12 2.67 4.00
N GLY A 430 -13.65 2.52 2.80
CA GLY A 430 -15.08 2.59 2.64
C GLY A 430 -15.59 2.09 1.31
N ALA A 431 -16.88 1.78 1.31
CA ALA A 431 -17.69 1.62 0.11
C ALA A 431 -18.78 2.68 0.18
N VAL A 432 -18.73 3.66 -0.72
CA VAL A 432 -19.61 4.84 -0.70
C VAL A 432 -20.42 4.95 -1.99
N ILE A 433 -21.58 5.60 -1.86
CA ILE A 433 -22.43 5.99 -2.98
C ILE A 433 -22.31 7.50 -3.12
N ALA A 434 -21.83 7.96 -4.26
CA ALA A 434 -21.75 9.37 -4.59
C ALA A 434 -22.67 9.71 -5.78
N ASP A 435 -22.96 10.99 -5.95
CA ASP A 435 -23.43 11.48 -7.24
C ASP A 435 -22.26 11.57 -8.23
N THR A 436 -22.58 11.88 -9.48
CA THR A 436 -21.62 11.96 -10.58
C THR A 436 -20.64 13.14 -10.47
N ASN A 437 -20.89 14.09 -9.56
CA ASN A 437 -19.98 15.18 -9.24
C ASN A 437 -19.04 14.83 -8.07
N GLY A 438 -19.07 13.59 -7.59
CA GLY A 438 -18.25 13.11 -6.48
C GLY A 438 -18.80 13.47 -5.09
N LYS A 439 -20.00 14.06 -4.99
CA LYS A 439 -20.60 14.32 -3.68
C LYS A 439 -21.15 13.03 -3.11
N ILE A 440 -20.65 12.62 -1.95
CA ILE A 440 -21.15 11.44 -1.24
C ILE A 440 -22.62 11.67 -0.85
N ILE A 441 -23.50 10.77 -1.31
CA ILE A 441 -24.95 10.75 -1.04
C ILE A 441 -25.36 9.56 -0.17
N GLY A 442 -24.46 8.63 0.10
CA GLY A 442 -24.65 7.51 1.03
C GLY A 442 -23.33 6.76 1.29
N ALA A 443 -23.30 5.95 2.35
CA ALA A 443 -22.19 5.06 2.64
C ALA A 443 -22.73 3.65 2.92
N VAL A 444 -22.18 2.66 2.24
CA VAL A 444 -22.47 1.24 2.47
C VAL A 444 -21.67 0.72 3.66
N GLU A 445 -20.39 1.10 3.70
CA GLU A 445 -19.52 0.79 4.83
C GLU A 445 -18.49 1.91 5.01
N LYS A 446 -18.13 2.16 6.26
CA LYS A 446 -16.97 2.95 6.68
C LYS A 446 -16.18 2.08 7.64
N LEU A 447 -14.95 1.80 7.28
CA LEU A 447 -14.05 0.91 7.99
C LEU A 447 -12.85 1.71 8.48
N ALA A 448 -12.37 1.32 9.64
CA ALA A 448 -11.11 1.79 10.19
C ALA A 448 -10.08 0.66 10.10
N SER A 449 -8.80 0.95 9.88
CA SER A 449 -7.73 -0.06 9.87
C SER A 449 -7.75 -0.97 11.10
N SER A 450 -8.05 -0.43 12.28
CA SER A 450 -8.17 -1.20 13.54
C SER A 450 -9.26 -2.28 13.54
N GLN A 451 -10.11 -2.32 12.50
CA GLN A 451 -11.12 -3.36 12.28
C GLN A 451 -10.61 -4.48 11.38
N ALA A 452 -9.35 -4.44 10.95
CA ALA A 452 -8.73 -5.49 10.14
C ALA A 452 -8.78 -6.83 10.87
N ASP A 453 -9.10 -7.87 10.10
CA ASP A 453 -9.18 -9.24 10.58
C ASP A 453 -8.48 -10.24 9.64
N ASP A 454 -7.73 -9.71 8.66
CA ASP A 454 -6.99 -10.47 7.65
C ASP A 454 -7.84 -11.59 7.00
N ALA A 455 -9.11 -11.30 6.74
CA ALA A 455 -10.05 -12.24 6.17
C ALA A 455 -10.96 -11.61 5.12
N TRP A 456 -11.26 -12.38 4.08
CA TRP A 456 -12.30 -12.02 3.11
C TRP A 456 -13.68 -12.04 3.77
N ARG A 457 -14.37 -10.90 3.73
CA ARG A 457 -15.73 -10.73 4.22
C ARG A 457 -16.65 -10.35 3.07
N SER A 458 -17.77 -11.05 2.97
CA SER A 458 -18.86 -10.64 2.08
C SER A 458 -19.67 -9.52 2.72
N LYS A 459 -19.95 -8.48 1.94
CA LYS A 459 -20.86 -7.39 2.32
C LYS A 459 -22.01 -7.31 1.35
N GLN A 460 -23.20 -7.01 1.88
CA GLN A 460 -24.41 -6.80 1.10
C GLN A 460 -25.10 -5.50 1.52
N ALA A 461 -25.71 -4.79 0.56
CA ALA A 461 -26.49 -3.58 0.82
C ALA A 461 -27.68 -3.44 -0.14
N ASP A 462 -28.79 -2.93 0.39
CA ASP A 462 -29.97 -2.56 -0.39
C ASP A 462 -29.86 -1.10 -0.83
N LEU A 463 -29.82 -0.91 -2.15
CA LEU A 463 -29.71 0.39 -2.82
C LEU A 463 -30.99 0.76 -3.58
N THR A 464 -32.12 0.10 -3.29
CA THR A 464 -33.39 0.29 -4.03
C THR A 464 -33.88 1.74 -3.98
N GLN A 465 -33.55 2.48 -2.92
CA GLN A 465 -33.81 3.92 -2.80
C GLN A 465 -33.14 4.80 -3.89
N PHE A 466 -32.20 4.24 -4.65
CA PHE A 466 -31.54 4.89 -5.77
C PHE A 466 -32.13 4.49 -7.13
N ALA A 467 -33.25 3.76 -7.18
CA ALA A 467 -33.97 3.49 -8.41
C ALA A 467 -34.24 4.76 -9.22
N GLY A 468 -33.92 4.72 -10.52
CA GLY A 468 -34.07 5.85 -11.44
C GLY A 468 -32.98 6.91 -11.34
N LYS A 469 -31.93 6.69 -10.54
CA LYS A 469 -30.80 7.61 -10.40
C LYS A 469 -29.53 7.01 -11.02
N THR A 470 -28.67 7.90 -11.49
CA THR A 470 -27.27 7.59 -11.77
C THR A 470 -26.47 7.80 -10.50
N ILE A 471 -25.78 6.75 -10.06
CA ILE A 471 -24.94 6.75 -8.86
C ILE A 471 -23.50 6.41 -9.23
N ARG A 472 -22.55 6.86 -8.42
CA ARG A 472 -21.17 6.39 -8.41
C ARG A 472 -21.00 5.43 -7.24
N LEU A 473 -20.71 4.16 -7.52
CA LEU A 473 -20.20 3.26 -6.49
C LEU A 473 -18.68 3.44 -6.45
N ALA A 474 -18.15 3.81 -5.29
CA ALA A 474 -16.71 3.97 -5.09
C ALA A 474 -16.22 3.19 -3.87
N PHE A 475 -15.10 2.51 -4.02
CA PHE A 475 -14.31 2.00 -2.89
C PHE A 475 -13.17 2.97 -2.64
N THR A 476 -13.00 3.37 -1.39
CA THR A 476 -12.10 4.46 -1.01
C THR A 476 -11.10 3.99 0.03
N SER A 477 -9.88 4.52 -0.02
CA SER A 477 -8.88 4.47 1.06
C SER A 477 -8.35 5.85 1.36
N GLU A 478 -7.96 6.07 2.60
CA GLU A 478 -7.19 7.23 3.05
C GLU A 478 -6.35 6.76 4.22
N ASN A 479 -5.03 6.87 4.07
CA ASN A 479 -4.11 6.43 5.10
C ASN A 479 -3.48 7.65 5.78
N PRO A 480 -3.69 7.84 7.09
CA PRO A 480 -2.97 8.84 7.83
C PRO A 480 -1.53 8.41 8.01
N ARG A 481 -0.73 9.35 8.48
CA ARG A 481 0.68 9.13 8.79
C ARG A 481 0.91 7.96 9.73
N GLY A 482 1.90 7.13 9.42
CA GLY A 482 2.30 5.94 10.17
C GLY A 482 1.38 4.73 9.93
N ASN A 483 0.34 4.88 9.11
CA ASN A 483 -0.60 3.83 8.78
C ASN A 483 -0.47 3.51 7.29
N ILE A 484 -0.15 2.27 6.94
CA ILE A 484 -0.05 1.79 5.54
C ILE A 484 -1.02 0.64 5.31
N SER A 485 -2.13 0.63 6.05
CA SER A 485 -3.14 -0.40 5.94
C SER A 485 -3.69 -0.50 4.51
N SER A 486 -4.18 -1.68 4.16
CA SER A 486 -4.68 -1.98 2.82
C SER A 486 -6.07 -2.58 2.89
N MET A 487 -6.94 -2.20 1.96
CA MET A 487 -8.19 -2.88 1.68
C MET A 487 -8.15 -3.47 0.27
N PHE A 488 -8.39 -4.78 0.17
CA PHE A 488 -8.60 -5.44 -1.11
C PHE A 488 -10.10 -5.64 -1.34
N VAL A 489 -10.55 -5.47 -2.57
CA VAL A 489 -11.95 -5.62 -2.99
C VAL A 489 -12.01 -6.53 -4.20
N ASP A 490 -12.95 -7.47 -4.18
CA ASP A 490 -13.15 -8.44 -5.26
C ASP A 490 -14.62 -8.90 -5.34
N ASP A 491 -14.99 -9.56 -6.44
CA ASP A 491 -16.29 -10.16 -6.67
C ASP A 491 -17.48 -9.20 -6.47
N VAL A 492 -17.37 -8.00 -7.03
CA VAL A 492 -18.38 -6.95 -6.94
C VAL A 492 -19.56 -7.24 -7.89
N ALA A 493 -20.78 -7.14 -7.38
CA ALA A 493 -22.01 -7.27 -8.16
C ALA A 493 -23.09 -6.30 -7.67
N LEU A 494 -23.75 -5.60 -8.59
CA LEU A 494 -24.94 -4.81 -8.32
C LEU A 494 -26.12 -5.42 -9.06
N THR A 495 -26.83 -6.32 -8.39
CA THR A 495 -27.98 -7.02 -8.98
C THR A 495 -29.24 -6.19 -8.86
N VAL A 496 -29.81 -5.82 -10.01
CA VAL A 496 -31.03 -5.02 -10.12
C VAL A 496 -32.16 -5.85 -10.73
N CYS A 497 -33.22 -6.06 -9.97
CA CYS A 497 -34.43 -6.72 -10.44
C CYS A 497 -35.47 -5.70 -10.88
N THR A 498 -36.15 -5.99 -11.98
CA THR A 498 -37.22 -5.14 -12.51
C THR A 498 -38.50 -5.95 -12.67
N THR A 499 -39.63 -5.28 -12.93
CA THR A 499 -40.91 -5.93 -13.19
C THR A 499 -41.03 -6.54 -14.59
N GLY A 500 -40.03 -6.36 -15.46
CA GLY A 500 -40.09 -6.74 -16.89
C GLY A 500 -41.02 -5.86 -17.74
N SER A 501 -41.61 -4.83 -17.15
CA SER A 501 -42.33 -3.76 -17.84
C SER A 501 -41.48 -2.50 -17.82
N GLY A 502 -41.35 -1.82 -18.95
CA GLY A 502 -40.61 -0.57 -19.02
C GLY A 502 -41.17 0.49 -18.05
N PRO A 503 -40.33 1.40 -17.52
CA PRO A 503 -40.77 2.40 -16.55
C PRO A 503 -41.95 3.22 -17.11
N ALA A 504 -42.87 3.63 -16.24
CA ALA A 504 -43.83 4.66 -16.62
C ALA A 504 -43.06 5.98 -16.75
N ALA A 505 -43.07 6.58 -17.95
CA ALA A 505 -42.40 7.85 -18.16
C ALA A 505 -42.97 8.92 -17.20
N PRO A 506 -42.10 9.59 -16.41
CA PRO A 506 -42.55 10.70 -15.57
C PRO A 506 -43.22 11.79 -16.43
N GLN A 507 -44.17 12.52 -15.83
CA GLN A 507 -44.75 13.69 -16.51
C GLN A 507 -43.65 14.72 -16.80
N THR A 508 -43.59 15.22 -18.03
CA THR A 508 -42.60 16.19 -18.49
C THR A 508 -43.19 17.59 -18.63
N SER A 509 -42.33 18.61 -18.61
CA SER A 509 -42.70 19.95 -19.05
C SER A 509 -43.02 19.97 -20.55
N ALA A 510 -43.88 20.90 -20.99
CA ALA A 510 -44.23 21.05 -22.40
C ALA A 510 -42.97 21.19 -23.27
N GLY A 511 -42.83 20.33 -24.27
CA GLY A 511 -41.71 20.35 -25.21
C GLY A 511 -40.53 19.43 -24.86
N SER A 512 -40.68 18.45 -23.97
CA SER A 512 -39.66 17.42 -23.73
C SER A 512 -40.28 16.04 -23.49
N VAL A 513 -39.57 14.98 -23.87
CA VAL A 513 -40.03 13.57 -23.78
C VAL A 513 -38.91 12.66 -23.29
N TYR A 514 -39.23 11.65 -22.48
CA TYR A 514 -38.30 10.56 -22.22
C TYR A 514 -38.21 9.67 -23.45
N VAL A 515 -37.01 9.21 -23.80
CA VAL A 515 -36.84 8.20 -24.85
C VAL A 515 -36.88 6.83 -24.19
N GLN A 516 -37.71 5.94 -24.74
CA GLN A 516 -37.89 4.59 -24.23
C GLN A 516 -37.87 3.60 -25.38
N GLY A 517 -37.36 2.40 -25.17
CA GLY A 517 -37.53 1.34 -26.15
C GLY A 517 -36.86 0.05 -25.77
N ASN A 518 -36.62 -0.78 -26.79
CA ASN A 518 -36.06 -2.11 -26.64
C ASN A 518 -34.82 -2.30 -27.52
N ILE A 519 -33.77 -2.88 -26.96
CA ILE A 519 -32.53 -3.24 -27.65
C ILE A 519 -32.42 -4.76 -27.68
N VAL A 520 -32.41 -5.32 -28.89
CA VAL A 520 -32.44 -6.76 -29.09
C VAL A 520 -31.24 -7.25 -29.89
N ASN A 521 -30.87 -8.50 -29.68
CA ASN A 521 -29.93 -9.21 -30.52
C ASN A 521 -30.58 -9.40 -31.90
N SER A 522 -29.88 -8.99 -32.96
CA SER A 522 -30.38 -9.06 -34.34
C SER A 522 -30.75 -10.47 -34.78
N ASP A 523 -30.05 -11.46 -34.25
CA ASP A 523 -30.13 -12.85 -34.69
C ASP A 523 -31.16 -13.63 -33.88
N THR A 524 -31.15 -13.44 -32.55
CA THR A 524 -32.02 -14.21 -31.64
C THR A 524 -33.31 -13.48 -31.29
N ARG A 525 -33.40 -12.17 -31.59
CA ARG A 525 -34.50 -11.27 -31.20
C ARG A 525 -34.73 -11.18 -29.69
N ARG A 526 -33.81 -11.71 -28.87
CA ARG A 526 -33.84 -11.59 -27.41
C ARG A 526 -33.29 -10.23 -27.01
N GLY A 527 -33.84 -9.66 -25.93
CA GLY A 527 -33.32 -8.46 -25.31
C GLY A 527 -31.84 -8.59 -24.98
N ILE A 528 -31.09 -7.52 -25.21
CA ILE A 528 -29.69 -7.42 -24.81
C ILE A 528 -29.69 -6.76 -23.44
N GLN A 529 -29.29 -7.53 -22.44
CA GLN A 529 -29.18 -7.08 -21.06
C GLN A 529 -27.93 -6.19 -20.87
N GLY A 530 -28.06 -5.10 -20.11
CA GLY A 530 -26.93 -4.23 -19.75
C GLY A 530 -26.36 -3.41 -20.90
N ALA A 531 -27.08 -3.27 -22.01
CA ALA A 531 -26.71 -2.37 -23.09
C ALA A 531 -26.84 -0.92 -22.61
N GLN A 532 -25.79 -0.14 -22.80
CA GLN A 532 -25.75 1.27 -22.44
C GLN A 532 -26.07 2.12 -23.69
N VAL A 533 -26.98 3.07 -23.53
CA VAL A 533 -27.41 4.04 -24.55
C VAL A 533 -26.91 5.41 -24.12
N PHE A 534 -26.18 6.08 -24.99
CA PHE A 534 -25.74 7.46 -24.79
C PHE A 534 -26.31 8.32 -25.90
N ILE A 535 -27.04 9.37 -25.51
CA ILE A 535 -27.59 10.36 -26.42
C ILE A 535 -26.78 11.62 -26.26
N MET A 536 -26.23 12.10 -27.38
CA MET A 536 -25.30 13.23 -27.39
C MET A 536 -26.03 14.57 -27.45
N LYS A 537 -25.37 15.63 -26.96
CA LYS A 537 -25.90 16.99 -27.10
C LYS A 537 -26.13 17.33 -28.58
N PRO A 538 -27.19 18.08 -28.91
CA PRO A 538 -27.51 18.45 -30.29
C PRO A 538 -26.31 19.08 -31.00
N GLY A 539 -26.04 18.61 -32.23
CA GLY A 539 -24.95 19.11 -33.08
C GLY A 539 -23.58 18.46 -32.87
N LEU A 540 -23.46 17.49 -31.96
CA LEU A 540 -22.25 16.67 -31.81
C LEU A 540 -22.38 15.36 -32.60
N SER A 541 -21.30 14.95 -33.26
CA SER A 541 -21.21 13.68 -33.99
C SER A 541 -20.81 12.54 -33.05
N ALA A 542 -21.61 11.47 -33.05
CA ALA A 542 -21.27 10.21 -32.43
C ALA A 542 -20.11 9.52 -33.15
N SER A 543 -19.98 9.70 -34.47
CA SER A 543 -18.85 9.15 -35.22
C SER A 543 -17.52 9.79 -34.79
N ASP A 544 -17.49 11.11 -34.62
CA ASP A 544 -16.29 11.83 -34.18
C ASP A 544 -15.92 11.45 -32.73
N ALA A 545 -16.90 11.39 -31.83
CA ALA A 545 -16.71 11.00 -30.44
C ALA A 545 -16.35 9.49 -30.27
N ALA A 546 -16.67 8.65 -31.25
CA ALA A 546 -16.22 7.26 -31.26
C ALA A 546 -14.82 7.10 -31.85
N ALA A 547 -14.29 8.10 -32.56
CA ALA A 547 -12.98 8.06 -33.20
C ALA A 547 -11.84 8.59 -32.31
N ASP A 548 -12.17 9.39 -31.29
CA ASP A 548 -11.20 9.96 -30.35
C ASP A 548 -10.96 9.08 -29.10
N ASP A 549 -11.65 7.94 -28.97
CA ASP A 549 -11.61 7.01 -27.82
C ASP A 549 -11.88 7.71 -26.47
N GLN A 550 -12.47 8.91 -26.49
CA GLN A 550 -12.63 9.80 -25.34
C GLN A 550 -14.01 10.47 -25.35
N VAL A 551 -15.09 9.69 -25.47
CA VAL A 551 -16.45 10.24 -25.24
C VAL A 551 -16.52 10.78 -23.81
N THR A 552 -16.54 12.10 -23.65
CA THR A 552 -16.61 12.71 -22.34
C THR A 552 -18.07 12.89 -21.91
N ARG A 553 -18.33 12.81 -20.61
CA ARG A 553 -19.68 13.10 -20.06
C ARG A 553 -20.19 14.50 -20.40
N SER A 554 -19.31 15.44 -20.72
CA SER A 554 -19.69 16.79 -21.11
C SER A 554 -20.43 16.84 -22.45
N GLU A 555 -20.36 15.77 -23.24
CA GLU A 555 -20.93 15.65 -24.59
C GLU A 555 -22.26 14.89 -24.59
N ILE A 556 -22.59 14.18 -23.51
CA ILE A 556 -23.81 13.38 -23.35
C ILE A 556 -24.92 14.24 -22.72
N ILE A 557 -26.13 14.20 -23.28
CA ILE A 557 -27.32 14.89 -22.73
C ILE A 557 -28.24 13.94 -21.96
N ALA A 558 -28.31 12.67 -22.34
CA ALA A 558 -29.09 11.65 -21.65
C ALA A 558 -28.45 10.26 -21.85
N SER A 559 -28.67 9.35 -20.91
CA SER A 559 -28.24 7.96 -21.02
C SER A 559 -29.31 6.99 -20.53
N ALA A 560 -29.17 5.71 -20.90
CA ALA A 560 -30.00 4.62 -20.41
C ALA A 560 -29.22 3.30 -20.32
N VAL A 561 -29.70 2.38 -19.49
CA VAL A 561 -29.23 1.00 -19.45
C VAL A 561 -30.42 0.06 -19.60
N THR A 562 -30.28 -0.98 -20.43
CA THR A 562 -31.33 -1.96 -20.64
C THR A 562 -31.45 -2.97 -19.50
N ASP A 563 -32.68 -3.35 -19.18
CA ASP A 563 -32.99 -4.47 -18.31
C ASP A 563 -32.79 -5.85 -19.02
N ALA A 564 -33.10 -6.94 -18.31
CA ALA A 564 -32.99 -8.30 -18.83
C ALA A 564 -33.86 -8.58 -20.08
N ALA A 565 -34.91 -7.80 -20.31
CA ALA A 565 -35.76 -7.89 -21.50
C ALA A 565 -35.28 -6.99 -22.65
N GLY A 566 -34.18 -6.24 -22.45
CA GLY A 566 -33.67 -5.25 -23.40
C GLY A 566 -34.36 -3.89 -23.30
N LEU A 567 -35.25 -3.69 -22.33
CA LEU A 567 -36.03 -2.46 -22.21
C LEU A 567 -35.23 -1.38 -21.48
N TYR A 568 -35.29 -0.15 -21.98
CA TYR A 568 -34.62 1.00 -21.39
C TYR A 568 -35.50 2.25 -21.42
N GLN A 569 -35.20 3.21 -20.55
CA GLN A 569 -35.69 4.59 -20.61
C GLN A 569 -34.54 5.53 -20.25
N THR A 570 -34.46 6.69 -20.91
CA THR A 570 -33.48 7.72 -20.57
C THR A 570 -33.64 8.24 -19.14
N ASP A 571 -32.52 8.63 -18.52
CA ASP A 571 -32.47 9.30 -17.22
C ASP A 571 -33.07 10.71 -17.25
N VAL A 572 -32.95 11.40 -18.39
CA VAL A 572 -33.44 12.77 -18.60
C VAL A 572 -34.38 12.83 -19.80
N ALA A 573 -35.36 13.73 -19.73
CA ALA A 573 -36.25 14.05 -20.86
C ALA A 573 -35.53 14.94 -21.88
N LEU A 574 -35.70 14.64 -23.16
CA LEU A 574 -35.06 15.35 -24.26
C LEU A 574 -36.01 16.35 -24.92
N PRO A 575 -35.53 17.55 -25.29
CA PRO A 575 -36.30 18.50 -26.08
C PRO A 575 -36.79 17.90 -27.40
N VAL A 576 -38.06 18.14 -27.72
CA VAL A 576 -38.70 17.75 -28.98
C VAL A 576 -38.28 18.68 -30.14
N GLY A 577 -38.48 18.22 -31.38
CA GLY A 577 -38.15 18.97 -32.60
C GLY A 577 -36.65 19.01 -32.91
N ARG A 578 -35.90 17.99 -32.51
CA ARG A 578 -34.44 17.91 -32.66
C ARG A 578 -34.00 16.50 -33.06
N ALA A 579 -32.88 16.44 -33.77
CA ALA A 579 -32.14 15.21 -33.97
C ALA A 579 -31.00 15.09 -32.94
N TYR A 580 -30.72 13.85 -32.54
CA TYR A 580 -29.66 13.52 -31.60
C TYR A 580 -28.84 12.36 -32.13
N SER A 581 -27.52 12.49 -32.04
CA SER A 581 -26.60 11.39 -32.26
C SER A 581 -26.66 10.41 -31.08
N VAL A 582 -26.52 9.12 -31.36
CA VAL A 582 -26.63 8.05 -30.37
C VAL A 582 -25.49 7.06 -30.49
N ILE A 583 -24.98 6.65 -29.33
CA ILE A 583 -24.02 5.56 -29.17
C ILE A 583 -24.68 4.47 -28.32
N ILE A 584 -24.69 3.23 -28.79
CA ILE A 584 -25.17 2.07 -28.03
C ILE A 584 -24.05 1.04 -27.94
N ILE A 585 -23.66 0.69 -26.72
CA ILE A 585 -22.63 -0.29 -26.43
C ILE A 585 -23.19 -1.43 -25.59
N ALA A 586 -22.74 -2.65 -25.86
CA ALA A 586 -23.09 -3.82 -25.06
C ALA A 586 -21.98 -4.88 -25.19
N SER A 587 -21.64 -5.53 -24.07
CA SER A 587 -20.58 -6.55 -24.05
C SER A 587 -20.88 -7.70 -25.02
N GLY A 588 -19.92 -8.02 -25.88
CA GLY A 588 -20.06 -9.06 -26.91
C GLY A 588 -20.89 -8.66 -28.14
N PHE A 589 -21.22 -7.37 -28.30
CA PHE A 589 -21.93 -6.82 -29.46
C PHE A 589 -21.12 -5.73 -30.14
N ARG A 590 -21.36 -5.55 -31.44
CA ARG A 590 -20.82 -4.41 -32.18
C ARG A 590 -21.53 -3.14 -31.73
N PRO A 591 -20.80 -2.05 -31.41
CA PRO A 591 -21.41 -0.80 -31.04
C PRO A 591 -22.26 -0.24 -32.19
N ILE A 592 -23.37 0.43 -31.84
CA ILE A 592 -24.11 1.28 -32.79
C ILE A 592 -23.62 2.69 -32.55
N VAL A 593 -23.09 3.31 -33.60
CA VAL A 593 -22.69 4.72 -33.62
C VAL A 593 -23.48 5.35 -34.75
N ALA A 594 -24.37 6.28 -34.42
CA ALA A 594 -25.28 6.89 -35.40
C ALA A 594 -25.38 8.40 -35.17
N ASP A 595 -24.85 9.17 -36.12
CA ASP A 595 -25.07 10.60 -36.20
C ASP A 595 -26.54 10.89 -36.53
N ASP A 596 -27.17 11.77 -35.76
CA ASP A 596 -28.59 12.11 -35.89
C ASP A 596 -29.53 10.87 -35.87
N GLY A 597 -29.10 9.79 -35.19
CA GLY A 597 -29.82 8.52 -35.18
C GLY A 597 -31.18 8.53 -34.47
N ILE A 598 -31.49 9.58 -33.70
CA ILE A 598 -32.78 9.77 -33.04
C ILE A 598 -33.36 11.12 -33.43
N GLU A 599 -34.40 11.12 -34.26
CA GLU A 599 -35.15 12.32 -34.61
C GLU A 599 -36.45 12.38 -33.80
N ILE A 600 -36.56 13.33 -32.87
CA ILE A 600 -37.74 13.51 -32.01
C ILE A 600 -38.64 14.59 -32.63
N PRO A 601 -39.83 14.27 -33.16
CA PRO A 601 -40.74 15.25 -33.75
C PRO A 601 -41.23 16.28 -32.74
N ALA A 602 -41.54 17.50 -33.18
CA ALA A 602 -42.05 18.57 -32.30
C ALA A 602 -43.37 18.23 -31.57
N ASN A 603 -44.13 17.27 -32.11
CA ASN A 603 -45.38 16.77 -31.55
C ASN A 603 -45.24 15.39 -30.87
N ALA A 604 -44.02 14.96 -30.53
CA ALA A 604 -43.79 13.68 -29.88
C ALA A 604 -44.54 13.56 -28.55
N GLU A 605 -45.15 12.40 -28.33
CA GLU A 605 -45.76 12.04 -27.06
C GLU A 605 -44.70 11.46 -26.10
N ASN A 606 -44.94 11.60 -24.80
CA ASN A 606 -44.05 11.08 -23.76
C ASN A 606 -44.58 9.72 -23.26
N PRO A 607 -43.79 8.64 -23.30
CA PRO A 607 -42.43 8.54 -23.82
C PRO A 607 -42.35 8.39 -25.35
N PHE A 608 -41.24 8.83 -25.94
CA PHE A 608 -40.97 8.67 -27.36
C PHE A 608 -40.26 7.32 -27.65
N PRO A 609 -40.83 6.45 -28.52
CA PRO A 609 -40.34 5.10 -28.71
C PRO A 609 -39.13 5.04 -29.66
N VAL A 610 -38.01 4.46 -29.20
CA VAL A 610 -36.79 4.24 -30.00
C VAL A 610 -36.24 2.82 -29.76
N ASN A 611 -36.35 1.95 -30.76
CA ASN A 611 -35.87 0.58 -30.69
C ASN A 611 -34.57 0.41 -31.48
N ALA A 612 -33.72 -0.52 -31.04
CA ALA A 612 -32.47 -0.85 -31.72
C ALA A 612 -32.25 -2.36 -31.80
N SER A 613 -31.44 -2.79 -32.77
CA SER A 613 -30.99 -4.18 -32.85
C SER A 613 -29.49 -4.25 -33.07
N MET A 614 -28.78 -4.98 -32.21
CA MET A 614 -27.32 -5.11 -32.28
C MET A 614 -26.89 -6.50 -32.75
N ARG A 615 -25.80 -6.54 -33.54
CA ARG A 615 -25.16 -7.79 -33.99
C ARG A 615 -24.05 -8.19 -33.03
N LYS A 616 -23.89 -9.49 -32.75
CA LYS A 616 -22.75 -9.97 -31.96
C LYS A 616 -21.41 -9.57 -32.59
N SER A 617 -20.43 -9.21 -31.76
CA SER A 617 -19.05 -9.10 -32.21
C SER A 617 -18.53 -10.49 -32.60
N ARG A 618 -17.59 -10.55 -33.56
CA ARG A 618 -17.00 -11.81 -34.00
C ARG A 618 -15.83 -12.20 -33.13
#